data_AF-A0A2G9PUQ6-F1
#
_entry.id   AF-A0A2G9PUQ6-F1
#
_cell.length_a   1.000
_cell.length_b   1.000
_cell.length_c   1.000
_cell.angle_alpha   90.00
_cell.angle_beta   90.00
_cell.angle_gamma   90.00
#
_symmetry.space_group_name_H-M   'P 1'
#
loop_
_entity.id
_entity.type
_entity.pdbx_description
1 polymer ?
#
loop_
_entity_poly.entity_id
_entity_poly.type
_entity_poly.pdbx_seq_one_letter_code
_entity_poly.pdbx_strand_id
1 'polypeptide(L)'
;MECEATPREEIEEATGKLGFKELDDGLMHSVIDNDKKTVDQADFIKESINKGIGAFTPDLLFEQLVDNYSTAKNIYGPSLIRQLTGYDDSYIEKNVGIPEFMADVKKKIHQNLDQLKKDGLVDKNYEFTEKAAELAALSCFVEEIENLVPKGTIGKKYHNKTSHYGVKNDIKTYKKGDRYKDLAMKSTVKAAIRRGHRKLTKGDLRIFTRQSKGRVHVIIAMD
;
A
#
# COMPACT_ATOMS: atom_id res chain seq x y z
N MET A 1 12.77 -52.30 44.30
CA MET A 1 13.30 -51.99 42.95
C MET A 1 12.60 -50.72 42.52
N GLU A 2 13.28 -49.60 42.76
CA GLU A 2 12.79 -48.25 42.50
C GLU A 2 13.08 -47.90 41.03
N CYS A 3 12.08 -47.37 40.32
CA CYS A 3 12.28 -46.72 39.02
C CYS A 3 11.91 -45.25 39.20
N GLU A 4 12.94 -44.42 39.22
CA GLU A 4 12.89 -42.96 39.40
C GLU A 4 12.14 -42.28 38.26
N ALA A 5 11.27 -41.35 38.61
CA ALA A 5 10.56 -40.49 37.67
C ALA A 5 11.47 -39.35 37.21
N THR A 6 11.75 -39.25 35.91
CA THR A 6 12.49 -38.12 35.33
C THR A 6 11.68 -36.82 35.45
N PRO A 7 12.26 -35.70 35.93
CA PRO A 7 11.53 -34.46 36.13
C PRO A 7 11.18 -33.79 34.78
N ARG A 8 10.02 -33.13 34.73
CA ARG A 8 9.54 -32.36 33.58
C ARG A 8 10.22 -30.99 33.58
N GLU A 9 10.91 -30.64 32.51
CA GLU A 9 11.44 -29.29 32.29
C GLU A 9 10.28 -28.31 32.03
N GLU A 10 10.18 -27.26 32.86
CA GLU A 10 9.26 -26.14 32.65
C GLU A 10 9.81 -25.23 31.54
N ILE A 11 8.97 -24.90 30.56
CA ILE A 11 9.37 -24.11 29.40
C ILE A 11 9.12 -22.62 29.72
N GLU A 12 10.19 -21.83 29.76
CA GLU A 12 10.13 -20.38 29.98
C GLU A 12 9.57 -19.63 28.74
N GLU A 13 8.62 -18.72 28.96
CA GLU A 13 7.95 -17.94 27.92
C GLU A 13 8.74 -16.65 27.62
N ALA A 14 9.31 -16.56 26.41
CA ALA A 14 9.99 -15.35 25.94
C ALA A 14 8.98 -14.25 25.58
N THR A 15 8.90 -13.21 26.41
CA THR A 15 8.00 -12.06 26.25
C THR A 15 8.59 -11.02 25.27
N GLY A 16 8.33 -11.18 23.99
CA GLY A 16 8.58 -10.16 22.96
C GLY A 16 7.29 -9.44 22.57
N LYS A 17 7.16 -8.15 22.90
CA LYS A 17 6.05 -7.30 22.41
C LYS A 17 6.16 -7.12 20.89
N LEU A 18 5.28 -7.76 20.13
CA LEU A 18 5.10 -7.48 18.71
C LEU A 18 4.35 -6.14 18.57
N GLY A 19 5.05 -5.12 18.08
CA GLY A 19 4.46 -3.84 17.74
C GLY A 19 3.44 -3.99 16.62
N PHE A 20 2.20 -3.62 16.91
CA PHE A 20 1.12 -3.47 15.93
C PHE A 20 1.41 -2.19 15.12
N LYS A 21 2.16 -2.30 14.01
CA LYS A 21 2.38 -1.17 13.06
C LYS A 21 2.14 -1.52 11.59
N GLU A 22 1.86 -2.77 11.25
CA GLU A 22 1.76 -3.21 9.84
C GLU A 22 0.30 -3.49 9.43
N LEU A 23 -0.56 -2.46 9.38
CA LEU A 23 -1.92 -2.70 8.90
C LEU A 23 -2.43 -1.80 7.78
N ASP A 24 -1.70 -0.81 7.27
CA ASP A 24 -2.18 -0.15 6.03
C ASP A 24 -1.20 0.72 5.23
N ASP A 25 0.11 0.59 5.41
CA ASP A 25 1.06 1.31 4.56
C ASP A 25 1.35 0.46 3.31
N GLY A 26 0.82 0.89 2.16
CA GLY A 26 1.08 0.28 0.85
C GLY A 26 2.58 0.23 0.50
N LEU A 27 2.94 -0.59 -0.49
CA LEU A 27 4.32 -0.70 -0.97
C LEU A 27 4.87 0.66 -1.43
N MET A 28 4.01 1.52 -1.99
CA MET A 28 4.39 2.88 -2.39
C MET A 28 4.99 3.70 -1.25
N HIS A 29 4.40 3.62 -0.06
CA HIS A 29 4.89 4.32 1.13
C HIS A 29 6.18 3.72 1.71
N SER A 30 6.51 2.47 1.34
CA SER A 30 7.72 1.79 1.81
C SER A 30 8.92 1.91 0.86
N VAL A 31 8.68 2.12 -0.44
CA VAL A 31 9.70 2.14 -1.50
C VAL A 31 10.14 3.55 -1.84
N ILE A 32 9.19 4.48 -1.90
CA ILE A 32 9.52 5.91 -1.94
C ILE A 32 9.92 6.26 -0.51
N ASP A 33 11.00 7.03 -0.32
CA ASP A 33 11.36 7.54 1.00
C ASP A 33 10.08 8.00 1.71
N ASN A 34 9.92 7.65 3.00
CA ASN A 34 8.68 7.75 3.80
C ASN A 34 8.11 9.20 3.94
N ASP A 35 8.58 10.13 3.10
CA ASP A 35 8.08 11.48 2.92
C ASP A 35 6.80 11.47 2.07
N LYS A 36 5.68 11.70 2.76
CA LYS A 36 4.36 11.89 2.18
C LYS A 36 4.35 12.88 1.00
N LYS A 37 5.22 13.90 1.03
CA LYS A 37 5.30 14.90 -0.03
C LYS A 37 5.72 14.30 -1.37
N THR A 38 6.69 13.40 -1.37
CA THR A 38 7.22 12.79 -2.59
C THR A 38 6.18 11.88 -3.23
N VAL A 39 5.40 11.16 -2.41
CA VAL A 39 4.28 10.35 -2.85
C VAL A 39 3.18 11.23 -3.47
N ASP A 40 2.76 12.29 -2.76
CA ASP A 40 1.74 13.21 -3.27
C ASP A 40 2.18 13.86 -4.60
N GLN A 41 3.47 14.20 -4.74
CA GLN A 41 4.05 14.73 -5.98
C GLN A 41 4.06 13.71 -7.12
N ALA A 42 4.36 12.44 -6.83
CA ALA A 42 4.34 11.38 -7.83
C ALA A 42 2.92 11.15 -8.37
N ASP A 43 1.93 11.13 -7.48
CA ASP A 43 0.51 11.01 -7.85
C ASP A 43 0.04 12.21 -8.68
N PHE A 44 0.46 13.42 -8.31
CA PHE A 44 0.16 14.65 -9.06
C PHE A 44 0.65 14.56 -10.52
N ILE A 45 1.91 14.19 -10.71
CA ILE A 45 2.54 14.13 -12.04
C ILE A 45 1.87 13.03 -12.87
N LYS A 46 1.66 11.85 -12.29
CA LYS A 46 0.99 10.73 -12.94
C LYS A 46 -0.42 11.12 -13.41
N GLU A 47 -1.22 11.74 -12.54
CA GLU A 47 -2.57 12.18 -12.90
C GLU A 47 -2.56 13.23 -14.02
N SER A 48 -1.59 14.14 -13.98
CA SER A 48 -1.41 15.17 -15.01
C SER A 48 -1.07 14.56 -16.37
N ILE A 49 -0.11 13.62 -16.41
CA ILE A 49 0.28 12.90 -17.62
C ILE A 49 -0.90 12.09 -18.17
N ASN A 50 -1.64 11.39 -17.32
CA ASN A 50 -2.80 10.59 -17.72
C ASN A 50 -3.93 11.43 -18.33
N LYS A 51 -4.02 12.72 -17.98
CA LYS A 51 -4.99 13.67 -18.56
C LYS A 51 -4.45 14.42 -19.77
N GLY A 52 -3.24 14.09 -20.22
CA GLY A 52 -2.60 14.73 -21.36
C GLY A 52 -2.12 16.15 -21.08
N ILE A 53 -1.93 16.52 -19.81
CA ILE A 53 -1.41 17.82 -19.41
C ILE A 53 0.12 17.71 -19.46
N GLY A 54 0.75 18.25 -20.49
CA GLY A 54 2.22 18.27 -20.62
C GLY A 54 2.88 19.51 -20.00
N ALA A 55 2.12 20.59 -19.86
CA ALA A 55 2.60 21.88 -19.36
C ALA A 55 1.49 22.59 -18.58
N PHE A 56 1.87 23.35 -17.56
CA PHE A 56 0.93 24.18 -16.81
C PHE A 56 1.02 25.64 -17.23
N THR A 57 -0.12 26.23 -17.55
CA THR A 57 -0.23 27.67 -17.80
C THR A 57 -1.04 28.31 -16.67
N PRO A 58 -0.39 28.93 -15.66
CA PRO A 58 -1.06 29.38 -14.42
C PRO A 58 -2.30 30.25 -14.67
N ASP A 59 -2.21 31.20 -15.60
CA ASP A 59 -3.29 32.13 -15.91
C ASP A 59 -4.48 31.43 -16.57
N LEU A 60 -4.25 30.55 -17.55
CA LEU A 60 -5.31 29.77 -18.19
C LEU A 60 -5.98 28.81 -17.19
N LEU A 61 -5.18 28.22 -16.29
CA LEU A 61 -5.67 27.31 -15.26
C LEU A 61 -6.60 28.04 -14.29
N PHE A 62 -6.19 29.25 -13.88
CA PHE A 62 -7.02 30.14 -13.08
C PHE A 62 -8.30 30.56 -13.80
N GLU A 63 -8.20 30.99 -15.06
CA GLU A 63 -9.35 31.39 -15.89
C GLU A 63 -10.37 30.25 -15.99
N GLN A 64 -9.92 29.03 -16.30
CA GLN A 64 -10.79 27.86 -16.39
C GLN A 64 -11.46 27.53 -15.04
N LEU A 65 -10.74 27.66 -13.93
CA LEU A 65 -11.31 27.43 -12.60
C LEU A 65 -12.38 28.46 -12.23
N VAL A 66 -12.21 29.72 -12.64
CA VAL A 66 -13.13 30.82 -12.32
C VAL A 66 -14.33 30.87 -13.26
N ASP A 67 -14.09 30.81 -14.57
CA ASP A 67 -15.13 31.01 -15.57
C ASP A 67 -15.97 29.75 -15.80
N ASN A 68 -15.36 28.56 -15.69
CA ASN A 68 -16.06 27.30 -15.92
C ASN A 68 -15.50 26.15 -15.08
N TYR A 69 -15.80 26.22 -13.78
CA TYR A 69 -15.36 25.23 -12.80
C TYR A 69 -15.73 23.78 -13.17
N SER A 70 -16.92 23.55 -13.73
CA SER A 70 -17.36 22.20 -14.17
C SER A 70 -16.43 21.62 -15.24
N THR A 71 -16.03 22.44 -16.20
CA THR A 71 -15.10 22.03 -17.26
C THR A 71 -13.69 21.82 -16.70
N ALA A 72 -13.23 22.74 -15.84
CA ALA A 72 -11.94 22.59 -15.15
C ALA A 72 -11.89 21.29 -14.34
N LYS A 73 -12.97 20.96 -13.61
CA LYS A 73 -13.08 19.71 -12.85
C LYS A 73 -12.98 18.46 -13.74
N ASN A 74 -13.51 18.51 -14.96
CA ASN A 74 -13.39 17.38 -15.89
C ASN A 74 -11.97 17.27 -16.49
N ILE A 75 -11.33 18.40 -16.82
CA ILE A 75 -9.99 18.43 -17.42
C ILE A 75 -8.92 18.05 -16.39
N TYR A 76 -8.97 18.67 -15.21
CA TYR A 76 -7.91 18.55 -14.19
C TYR A 76 -8.24 17.49 -13.14
N GLY A 77 -9.51 17.26 -12.84
CA GLY A 77 -9.96 16.41 -11.73
C GLY A 77 -9.76 17.01 -10.34
N PRO A 78 -10.44 16.43 -9.33
CA PRO A 78 -10.49 16.99 -7.98
C PRO A 78 -9.14 16.93 -7.26
N SER A 79 -8.33 15.89 -7.48
CA SER A 79 -7.05 15.71 -6.80
C SER A 79 -6.01 16.73 -7.29
N LEU A 80 -5.87 16.88 -8.60
CA LEU A 80 -5.01 17.89 -9.23
C LEU A 80 -5.42 19.32 -8.83
N ILE A 81 -6.72 19.63 -8.87
CA ILE A 81 -7.24 20.94 -8.42
C ILE A 81 -6.86 21.20 -6.95
N ARG A 82 -7.00 20.20 -6.09
CA ARG A 82 -6.64 20.31 -4.68
C ARG A 82 -5.15 20.54 -4.47
N GLN A 83 -4.29 19.88 -5.25
CA GLN A 83 -2.84 20.09 -5.16
C GLN A 83 -2.41 21.46 -5.70
N LEU A 84 -3.03 21.94 -6.78
CA LEU A 84 -2.72 23.24 -7.35
C LEU A 84 -3.22 24.41 -6.50
N THR A 85 -4.39 24.28 -5.88
CA THR A 85 -5.04 25.39 -5.16
C THR A 85 -4.95 25.26 -3.63
N GLY A 86 -4.66 24.07 -3.11
CA GLY A 86 -4.72 23.78 -1.68
C GLY A 86 -6.13 23.74 -1.10
N TYR A 87 -7.17 23.76 -1.94
CA TYR A 87 -8.57 23.73 -1.54
C TYR A 87 -9.29 22.51 -2.11
N ASP A 88 -10.28 22.00 -1.39
CA ASP A 88 -11.14 20.95 -1.92
C ASP A 88 -12.03 21.48 -3.04
N ASP A 89 -12.38 20.57 -3.94
CA ASP A 89 -13.15 20.84 -5.16
C ASP A 89 -14.47 21.59 -4.86
N SER A 90 -15.19 21.13 -3.85
CA SER A 90 -16.48 21.65 -3.43
C SER A 90 -16.38 23.01 -2.74
N TYR A 91 -15.21 23.35 -2.20
CA TYR A 91 -14.96 24.65 -1.61
C TYR A 91 -14.73 25.69 -2.71
N ILE A 92 -14.01 25.34 -3.77
CA ILE A 92 -13.78 26.23 -4.91
C ILE A 92 -15.10 26.52 -5.61
N GLU A 93 -15.89 25.49 -5.91
CA GLU A 93 -17.18 25.63 -6.60
C GLU A 93 -18.13 26.60 -5.90
N LYS A 94 -18.15 26.58 -4.56
CA LYS A 94 -19.04 27.44 -3.75
C LYS A 94 -18.54 28.88 -3.62
N ASN A 95 -17.22 29.09 -3.67
CA ASN A 95 -16.60 30.38 -3.36
C ASN A 95 -16.04 31.09 -4.59
N VAL A 96 -16.13 30.49 -5.78
CA VAL A 96 -15.53 31.03 -7.00
C VAL A 96 -16.01 32.43 -7.33
N GLY A 97 -17.24 32.79 -6.94
CA GLY A 97 -17.80 34.14 -7.15
C GLY A 97 -17.25 35.25 -6.24
N ILE A 98 -16.41 34.92 -5.25
CA ILE A 98 -15.85 35.90 -4.30
C ILE A 98 -14.51 36.44 -4.84
N PRO A 99 -14.38 37.76 -5.14
CA PRO A 99 -13.17 38.31 -5.74
C PRO A 99 -11.89 38.11 -4.90
N GLU A 100 -12.00 38.21 -3.57
CA GLU A 100 -10.86 37.97 -2.66
C GLU A 100 -10.38 36.51 -2.72
N PHE A 101 -11.33 35.57 -2.83
CA PHE A 101 -11.02 34.15 -2.98
C PHE A 101 -10.38 33.87 -4.34
N MET A 102 -10.89 34.47 -5.42
CA MET A 102 -10.26 34.37 -6.75
C MET A 102 -8.79 34.85 -6.70
N ALA A 103 -8.52 35.98 -6.06
CA ALA A 103 -7.17 36.50 -5.91
C ALA A 103 -6.25 35.54 -5.12
N ASP A 104 -6.77 34.93 -4.05
CA ASP A 104 -6.04 33.92 -3.27
C ASP A 104 -5.77 32.65 -4.08
N VAL A 105 -6.77 32.12 -4.80
CA VAL A 105 -6.61 30.95 -5.68
C VAL A 105 -5.55 31.21 -6.73
N LYS A 106 -5.59 32.36 -7.40
CA LYS A 106 -4.56 32.75 -8.40
C LYS A 106 -3.17 32.74 -7.78
N LYS A 107 -3.02 33.34 -6.60
CA LYS A 107 -1.76 33.40 -5.87
C LYS A 107 -1.26 32.00 -5.49
N LYS A 108 -2.14 31.13 -4.99
CA LYS A 108 -1.78 29.76 -4.61
C LYS A 108 -1.35 28.90 -5.79
N ILE A 109 -2.04 28.99 -6.93
CA ILE A 109 -1.64 28.29 -8.17
C ILE A 109 -0.19 28.65 -8.53
N HIS A 110 0.14 29.94 -8.54
CA HIS A 110 1.50 30.40 -8.83
C HIS A 110 2.50 29.89 -7.79
N GLN A 111 2.18 30.02 -6.50
CA GLN A 111 3.07 29.57 -5.42
C GLN A 111 3.35 28.06 -5.47
N ASN A 112 2.34 27.25 -5.75
CA ASN A 112 2.47 25.80 -5.82
C ASN A 112 3.24 25.37 -7.07
N LEU A 113 2.98 25.98 -8.22
CA LEU A 113 3.76 25.70 -9.44
C LEU A 113 5.22 26.17 -9.31
N ASP A 114 5.47 27.29 -8.64
CA ASP A 114 6.83 27.75 -8.33
C ASP A 114 7.54 26.84 -7.34
N GLN A 115 6.80 26.19 -6.44
CA GLN A 115 7.35 25.15 -5.57
C GLN A 115 7.76 23.91 -6.39
N LEU A 116 6.92 23.47 -7.33
CA LEU A 116 7.26 22.37 -8.24
C LEU A 116 8.49 22.68 -9.11
N LYS A 117 8.68 23.94 -9.51
CA LYS A 117 9.90 24.42 -10.16
C LYS A 117 11.13 24.29 -9.25
N LYS A 118 11.01 24.69 -7.98
CA LYS A 118 12.10 24.57 -6.99
C LYS A 118 12.46 23.12 -6.71
N ASP A 119 11.47 22.23 -6.70
CA ASP A 119 11.65 20.80 -6.47
C ASP A 119 12.25 20.07 -7.70
N GLY A 120 12.39 20.80 -8.82
CA GLY A 120 12.95 20.32 -10.08
C GLY A 120 12.05 19.33 -10.79
N LEU A 121 10.74 19.35 -10.49
CA LEU A 121 9.75 18.51 -11.17
C LEU A 121 9.27 19.17 -12.46
N VAL A 122 9.28 20.50 -12.47
CA VAL A 122 8.79 21.33 -13.56
C VAL A 122 9.88 22.32 -13.98
N ASP A 123 10.02 22.57 -15.28
CA ASP A 123 11.04 23.45 -15.85
C ASP A 123 10.61 24.94 -15.81
N LYS A 124 11.39 25.82 -16.46
CA LYS A 124 11.09 27.28 -16.50
C LYS A 124 9.77 27.59 -17.22
N ASN A 125 9.38 26.78 -18.19
CA ASN A 125 8.18 26.92 -19.01
C ASN A 125 6.96 26.22 -18.42
N TYR A 126 7.09 25.71 -17.20
CA TYR A 126 6.06 24.91 -16.53
C TYR A 126 5.80 23.54 -17.19
N GLU A 127 6.78 23.00 -17.92
CA GLU A 127 6.76 21.67 -18.51
C GLU A 127 7.36 20.62 -17.55
N PHE A 128 6.87 19.38 -17.62
CA PHE A 128 7.45 18.31 -16.82
C PHE A 128 8.89 18.00 -17.22
N THR A 129 9.75 17.89 -16.21
CA THR A 129 11.16 17.50 -16.39
C THR A 129 11.31 15.98 -16.51
N GLU A 130 12.48 15.52 -16.95
CA GLU A 130 12.84 14.09 -16.97
C GLU A 130 12.71 13.46 -15.57
N LYS A 131 13.14 14.17 -14.52
CA LYS A 131 12.97 13.73 -13.12
C LYS A 131 11.50 13.51 -12.74
N ALA A 132 10.59 14.33 -13.24
CA ALA A 132 9.16 14.14 -13.01
C ALA A 132 8.62 12.92 -13.76
N ALA A 133 9.08 12.69 -14.99
CA ALA A 133 8.73 11.49 -15.77
C ALA A 133 9.23 10.20 -15.07
N GLU A 134 10.47 10.20 -14.56
CA GLU A 134 11.02 9.09 -13.78
C GLU A 134 10.20 8.80 -12.51
N LEU A 135 9.82 9.86 -11.77
CA LEU A 135 9.02 9.73 -10.55
C LEU A 135 7.62 9.17 -10.84
N ALA A 136 7.00 9.61 -11.92
CA ALA A 136 5.71 9.08 -12.37
C ALA A 136 5.83 7.60 -12.80
N ALA A 137 6.88 7.24 -13.54
CA ALA A 137 7.14 5.86 -13.94
C ALA A 137 7.33 4.96 -12.70
N LEU A 138 8.10 5.41 -11.71
CA LEU A 138 8.28 4.70 -10.44
C LEU A 138 6.94 4.49 -9.71
N SER A 139 6.11 5.53 -9.60
CA SER A 139 4.78 5.42 -8.99
C SER A 139 3.92 4.39 -9.72
N CYS A 140 3.84 4.45 -11.06
CA CYS A 140 3.14 3.47 -11.87
C CYS A 140 3.65 2.04 -11.61
N PHE A 141 4.97 1.83 -11.59
CA PHE A 141 5.54 0.52 -11.33
C PHE A 141 5.20 -0.01 -9.93
N VAL A 142 5.20 0.84 -8.91
CA VAL A 142 4.83 0.40 -7.57
C VAL A 142 3.34 0.04 -7.49
N GLU A 143 2.46 0.84 -8.12
CA GLU A 143 1.03 0.51 -8.20
C GLU A 143 0.77 -0.79 -8.98
N GLU A 144 1.48 -1.02 -10.08
CA GLU A 144 1.43 -2.28 -10.81
C GLU A 144 1.87 -3.45 -9.92
N ILE A 145 2.95 -3.28 -9.15
CA ILE A 145 3.38 -4.30 -8.18
C ILE A 145 2.30 -4.51 -7.12
N GLU A 146 1.67 -3.47 -6.59
CA GLU A 146 0.58 -3.60 -5.62
C GLU A 146 -0.66 -4.30 -6.19
N ASN A 147 -0.97 -4.06 -7.46
CA ASN A 147 -2.06 -4.72 -8.18
C ASN A 147 -1.71 -6.18 -8.52
N LEU A 148 -0.45 -6.46 -8.84
CA LEU A 148 0.07 -7.81 -9.11
C LEU A 148 0.28 -8.62 -7.85
N VAL A 149 0.60 -8.00 -6.71
CA VAL A 149 0.61 -8.64 -5.40
C VAL A 149 -0.85 -8.92 -5.09
N PRO A 150 -1.32 -10.19 -5.19
CA PRO A 150 -2.73 -10.46 -4.99
C PRO A 150 -3.11 -10.02 -3.57
N LYS A 151 -3.89 -8.92 -3.50
CA LYS A 151 -4.67 -8.51 -2.34
C LYS A 151 -5.57 -9.70 -2.03
N GLY A 152 -5.11 -10.59 -1.15
CA GLY A 152 -5.73 -11.90 -0.93
C GLY A 152 -7.20 -11.70 -0.53
N THR A 153 -8.14 -12.35 -1.20
CA THR A 153 -8.51 -13.76 -0.91
C THR A 153 -8.56 -14.69 -2.14
N ILE A 154 -8.36 -14.20 -3.37
CA ILE A 154 -8.48 -15.00 -4.59
C ILE A 154 -7.23 -14.80 -5.45
N GLY A 155 -6.48 -15.87 -5.75
CA GLY A 155 -5.48 -15.85 -6.82
C GLY A 155 -4.00 -16.00 -6.45
N LYS A 156 -3.61 -16.38 -5.23
CA LYS A 156 -2.23 -16.83 -4.99
C LYS A 156 -2.03 -18.20 -5.65
N LYS A 157 -1.27 -18.28 -6.77
CA LYS A 157 -0.70 -19.54 -7.26
C LYS A 157 0.31 -20.03 -6.23
N TYR A 158 -0.19 -20.74 -5.23
CA TYR A 158 0.66 -21.46 -4.30
C TYR A 158 1.35 -22.59 -5.05
N HIS A 159 2.67 -22.68 -4.94
CA HIS A 159 3.37 -23.87 -5.39
C HIS A 159 2.98 -25.02 -4.44
N ASN A 160 2.64 -26.20 -4.98
CA ASN A 160 2.33 -27.39 -4.16
C ASN A 160 3.53 -27.91 -3.33
N LYS A 161 4.69 -27.26 -3.37
CA LYS A 161 5.87 -27.64 -2.61
C LYS A 161 5.81 -27.01 -1.21
N THR A 162 5.84 -27.87 -0.19
CA THR A 162 5.89 -27.47 1.21
C THR A 162 7.20 -26.73 1.51
N SER A 163 7.12 -25.63 2.26
CA SER A 163 8.30 -24.86 2.68
C SER A 163 8.25 -24.56 4.17
N HIS A 164 9.35 -24.80 4.88
CA HIS A 164 9.44 -24.60 6.33
C HIS A 164 9.22 -23.15 6.78
N TYR A 165 9.40 -22.18 5.88
CA TYR A 165 9.24 -20.74 6.14
C TYR A 165 8.12 -20.11 5.32
N GLY A 166 7.26 -20.94 4.72
CA GLY A 166 6.12 -20.49 3.92
C GLY A 166 4.98 -19.85 4.74
N VAL A 167 3.99 -19.31 4.01
CA VAL A 167 2.75 -18.76 4.59
C VAL A 167 1.88 -19.91 5.09
N LYS A 168 1.27 -19.75 6.28
CA LYS A 168 0.30 -20.70 6.83
C LYS A 168 -0.92 -20.74 5.90
N ASN A 169 -1.24 -21.91 5.36
CA ASN A 169 -2.39 -22.08 4.48
C ASN A 169 -3.39 -23.07 5.08
N ASP A 170 -3.25 -24.36 4.77
CA ASP A 170 -4.24 -25.38 5.12
C ASP A 170 -3.90 -26.10 6.44
N ILE A 171 -4.89 -26.72 7.07
CA ILE A 171 -4.75 -27.41 8.37
C ILE A 171 -4.81 -28.93 8.17
N LYS A 172 -3.74 -29.63 8.54
CA LYS A 172 -3.69 -31.10 8.52
C LYS A 172 -3.57 -31.71 9.91
N THR A 173 -3.86 -33.02 10.03
CA THR A 173 -3.56 -33.80 11.23
C THR A 173 -2.05 -33.88 11.45
N TYR A 174 -1.61 -33.70 12.69
CA TYR A 174 -0.21 -33.87 13.09
C TYR A 174 0.27 -35.30 12.85
N LYS A 175 1.45 -35.45 12.24
CA LYS A 175 2.19 -36.71 12.13
C LYS A 175 3.57 -36.59 12.79
N LYS A 176 4.16 -37.73 13.17
CA LYS A 176 5.51 -37.78 13.75
C LYS A 176 6.51 -37.25 12.69
N GLY A 177 7.21 -36.16 13.00
CA GLY A 177 8.10 -35.43 12.07
C GLY A 177 7.62 -34.03 11.70
N ASP A 178 6.36 -33.68 12.01
CA ASP A 178 5.87 -32.32 11.84
C ASP A 178 6.36 -31.39 12.98
N ARG A 179 6.54 -30.09 12.68
CA ARG A 179 7.05 -29.09 13.63
C ARG A 179 5.97 -28.65 14.62
N TYR A 180 6.28 -28.70 15.92
CA TYR A 180 5.39 -28.21 16.97
C TYR A 180 5.12 -26.69 16.89
N LYS A 181 6.06 -25.90 16.35
CA LYS A 181 5.89 -24.45 16.15
C LYS A 181 4.73 -24.08 15.22
N ASP A 182 4.30 -25.02 14.38
CA ASP A 182 3.23 -24.81 13.41
C ASP A 182 1.87 -25.34 13.91
N LEU A 183 1.75 -25.67 15.20
CA LEU A 183 0.53 -26.16 15.80
C LEU A 183 -0.59 -25.11 15.70
N ALA A 184 -1.70 -25.53 15.12
CA ALA A 184 -2.90 -24.73 14.95
C ALA A 184 -3.75 -24.85 16.22
N MET A 185 -3.37 -24.13 17.28
CA MET A 185 -3.95 -24.22 18.62
C MET A 185 -5.48 -24.16 18.62
N LYS A 186 -6.07 -23.15 17.98
CA LYS A 186 -7.54 -22.99 17.91
C LYS A 186 -8.23 -24.21 17.31
N SER A 187 -7.68 -24.75 16.22
CA SER A 187 -8.26 -25.93 15.55
C SER A 187 -8.03 -27.23 16.32
N THR A 188 -6.89 -27.33 17.02
CA THR A 188 -6.53 -28.46 17.88
C THR A 188 -7.48 -28.56 19.07
N VAL A 189 -7.69 -27.44 19.77
CA VAL A 189 -8.62 -27.36 20.90
C VAL A 189 -10.05 -27.64 20.44
N LYS A 190 -10.48 -27.06 19.30
CA LYS A 190 -11.82 -27.32 18.74
C LYS A 190 -12.03 -28.80 18.38
N ALA A 191 -10.99 -29.48 17.89
CA ALA A 191 -11.06 -30.91 17.58
C ALA A 191 -11.18 -31.77 18.85
N ALA A 192 -10.41 -31.45 19.90
CA ALA A 192 -10.47 -32.15 21.18
C ALA A 192 -11.83 -31.99 21.88
N ILE A 193 -12.37 -30.76 21.91
CA ILE A 193 -13.70 -30.48 22.47
C ILE A 193 -14.77 -31.24 21.72
N ARG A 194 -14.74 -31.24 20.38
CA ARG A 194 -15.73 -31.96 19.55
C ARG A 194 -15.74 -33.47 19.82
N ARG A 195 -14.59 -34.04 20.17
CA ARG A 195 -14.43 -35.47 20.49
C ARG A 195 -14.67 -35.79 21.97
N GLY A 196 -15.02 -34.80 22.78
CA GLY A 196 -15.29 -34.99 24.21
C GLY A 196 -14.03 -35.28 25.05
N HIS A 197 -12.85 -34.95 24.53
CA HIS A 197 -11.60 -35.20 25.25
C HIS A 197 -11.36 -34.14 26.33
N ARG A 198 -11.11 -34.59 27.56
CA ARG A 198 -10.75 -33.73 28.70
C ARG A 198 -9.27 -33.33 28.73
N LYS A 199 -8.43 -34.02 27.95
CA LYS A 199 -6.99 -33.74 27.77
C LYS A 199 -6.66 -33.84 26.29
N LEU A 200 -5.76 -32.99 25.79
CA LEU A 200 -5.31 -33.04 24.40
C LEU A 200 -4.59 -34.35 24.13
N THR A 201 -5.04 -35.11 23.13
CA THR A 201 -4.38 -36.32 22.67
C THR A 201 -3.69 -36.08 21.32
N LYS A 202 -2.73 -36.94 20.96
CA LYS A 202 -2.00 -36.83 19.69
C LYS A 202 -2.93 -36.81 18.46
N GLY A 203 -4.08 -37.47 18.54
CA GLY A 203 -5.08 -37.50 17.47
C GLY A 203 -5.81 -36.17 17.26
N ASP A 204 -5.77 -35.26 18.23
CA ASP A 204 -6.43 -33.95 18.18
C ASP A 204 -5.52 -32.85 17.64
N LEU A 205 -4.20 -33.10 17.62
CA LEU A 205 -3.21 -32.14 17.17
C LEU A 205 -3.40 -31.84 15.68
N ARG A 206 -3.57 -30.56 15.40
CA ARG A 206 -3.69 -30.00 14.06
C ARG A 206 -2.56 -29.01 13.82
N ILE A 207 -1.97 -29.03 12.64
CA ILE A 207 -0.89 -28.10 12.28
C ILE A 207 -1.23 -27.33 11.01
N PHE A 208 -0.72 -26.11 10.92
CA PHE A 208 -0.71 -25.35 9.69
C PHE A 208 0.34 -25.92 8.72
N THR A 209 -0.09 -26.22 7.50
CA THR A 209 0.81 -26.42 6.37
C THR A 209 1.33 -25.06 5.91
N ARG A 210 2.61 -25.02 5.57
CA ARG A 210 3.26 -23.82 5.04
C ARG A 210 3.60 -24.03 3.58
N GLN A 211 3.09 -23.14 2.74
CA GLN A 211 3.40 -23.12 1.31
C GLN A 211 4.36 -21.97 1.00
N SER A 212 5.32 -22.23 0.11
CA SER A 212 6.24 -21.19 -0.35
C SER A 212 5.45 -20.05 -1.02
N LYS A 213 5.76 -18.79 -0.67
CA LYS A 213 5.30 -17.65 -1.47
C LYS A 213 5.86 -17.83 -2.89
N GLY A 214 5.01 -17.73 -3.91
CA GLY A 214 5.49 -17.60 -5.29
C GLY A 214 6.39 -16.37 -5.38
N ARG A 215 7.54 -16.50 -6.03
CA ARG A 215 8.35 -15.33 -6.41
C ARG A 215 7.66 -14.70 -7.62
N VAL A 216 7.21 -13.47 -7.47
CA VAL A 216 6.80 -12.64 -8.61
C VAL A 216 8.07 -11.92 -9.06
N HIS A 217 8.47 -12.15 -10.30
CA HIS A 217 9.54 -11.42 -10.94
C HIS A 217 8.88 -10.49 -11.95
N VAL A 218 9.05 -9.19 -11.76
CA VAL A 218 8.70 -8.20 -12.79
C VAL A 218 9.96 -8.01 -13.62
N ILE A 219 9.89 -8.34 -14.91
CA ILE A 219 10.95 -8.11 -15.88
C ILE A 219 10.49 -6.96 -16.75
N ILE A 220 11.16 -5.82 -16.62
CA ILE A 220 10.86 -4.62 -17.40
C ILE A 220 11.93 -4.52 -18.48
N ALA A 221 11.52 -4.55 -19.74
CA ALA A 221 12.36 -4.17 -20.87
C ALA A 221 12.08 -2.69 -21.14
N MET A 222 13.08 -1.84 -20.95
CA MET A 222 13.05 -0.43 -21.36
C MET A 222 13.88 -0.32 -22.64
N ASP A 223 13.33 0.30 -23.68
CA ASP A 223 14.01 0.68 -24.92
C ASP A 223 14.28 2.19 -24.88
#